data_AF-A0A972XCH6-F1
#
_entry.id   AF-A0A972XCH6-F1
#
_cell.length_a   1.000
_cell.length_b   1.000
_cell.length_c   1.000
_cell.angle_alpha   90.00
_cell.angle_beta   90.00
_cell.angle_gamma   90.00
#
_symmetry.space_group_name_H-M   'P 1'
#
loop_
_entity.id
_entity.type
_entity.pdbx_description
1 polymer ?
#
loop_
_entity_poly.entity_id
_entity_poly.type
_entity_poly.pdbx_seq_one_letter_code
_entity_poly.pdbx_strand_id
1 'polypeptide(L)'
;MLKKIRTLSRFVPWGICILIALLIVSGLRLSSSWDMWFFAVVFVYLSWMGLNDVMQTKHAITNNYPVSGHLRFLFETFRPEIRQYLLESDTEKLPFSRNQRALVYQRAKGESDKRPLGTIEDAYRQGMEWLPHTINPTKHIAINDLRTRVGGTKCLMPYDISLFNVSAMSFGSLSGNAIMALNKGAKMGGFAHDTGEGSVSDYHRRHGGDLIWELGSGYFGCRKADGSFDPNLFAKVASEPQIKMIEIKISQGAKPGHGGVLPAAKITPEIAKT
;
A
#
# COMPACT_ATOMS: atom_id res chain seq x y z
N MET A 1 27.88 55.10 8.34
CA MET A 1 28.72 54.54 7.26
C MET A 1 28.45 53.06 7.01
N LEU A 2 28.52 52.19 8.02
CA LEU A 2 28.34 50.72 7.90
C LEU A 2 27.00 50.23 7.27
N LYS A 3 25.86 50.89 7.53
CA LYS A 3 24.57 50.53 6.91
C LYS A 3 24.51 50.79 5.39
N LYS A 4 25.19 51.84 4.90
CA LYS A 4 25.30 52.13 3.45
C LYS A 4 26.20 51.11 2.75
N ILE A 5 27.28 50.69 3.40
CA ILE A 5 28.19 49.65 2.87
C ILE A 5 27.47 48.29 2.76
N ARG A 6 26.66 47.93 3.76
CA ARG A 6 25.86 46.69 3.76
C ARG A 6 24.71 46.68 2.74
N THR A 7 24.25 47.86 2.31
CA THR A 7 23.23 48.00 1.24
C THR A 7 23.85 48.04 -0.15
N LEU A 8 25.14 48.35 -0.28
CA LEU A 8 25.90 48.25 -1.53
C LEU A 8 26.46 46.84 -1.75
N SER A 9 26.73 46.07 -0.68
CA SER A 9 27.30 44.71 -0.76
C SER A 9 26.44 43.73 -1.57
N ARG A 10 25.13 43.97 -1.69
CA ARG A 10 24.21 43.13 -2.49
C ARG A 10 24.40 43.25 -4.01
N PHE A 11 25.02 44.33 -4.49
CA PHE A 11 25.33 44.54 -5.90
C PHE A 11 26.75 44.10 -6.27
N VAL A 12 27.57 43.71 -5.29
CA VAL A 12 28.97 43.30 -5.50
C VAL A 12 29.11 42.16 -6.52
N PRO A 13 28.31 41.07 -6.46
CA PRO A 13 28.41 39.99 -7.45
C PRO A 13 28.16 40.48 -8.89
N TRP A 14 27.19 41.37 -9.08
CA TRP A 14 26.88 41.96 -10.38
C TRP A 14 27.99 42.93 -10.84
N GLY A 15 28.50 43.77 -9.95
CA GLY A 15 29.64 44.64 -10.23
C GLY A 15 30.91 43.87 -10.63
N ILE A 16 31.17 42.73 -9.98
CA ILE A 16 32.28 41.82 -10.35
C ILE A 16 32.04 41.25 -11.76
N CYS A 17 30.81 40.83 -12.09
CA CYS A 17 30.50 40.33 -13.44
C CYS A 17 30.76 41.39 -14.52
N ILE A 18 30.38 42.65 -14.28
CA ILE A 18 30.62 43.77 -15.20
C ILE A 18 32.12 44.02 -15.37
N LEU A 19 32.88 44.08 -14.27
CA LEU A 19 34.31 44.30 -14.31
C LEU A 19 35.04 43.19 -15.09
N ILE A 20 34.70 41.92 -14.83
CA ILE A 20 35.27 40.79 -15.54
C ILE A 20 34.89 40.83 -17.02
N ALA A 21 33.63 41.15 -17.36
CA ALA A 21 33.20 41.29 -18.74
C ALA A 21 34.01 42.36 -19.49
N LEU A 22 34.21 43.54 -18.89
CA LEU A 22 34.99 44.62 -19.49
C LEU A 22 36.47 44.26 -19.65
N LEU A 23 37.06 43.58 -18.68
CA LEU A 23 38.46 43.12 -18.75
C LEU A 23 38.67 42.07 -19.85
N ILE A 24 37.76 41.10 -19.97
CA ILE A 24 37.86 40.05 -20.99
C ILE A 24 37.61 40.64 -22.39
N VAL A 25 36.58 41.48 -22.54
CA VAL A 25 36.23 42.08 -23.84
C VAL A 25 37.30 43.05 -24.34
N SER A 26 37.93 43.82 -23.46
CA SER A 26 39.02 44.74 -23.84
C SER A 26 40.30 44.02 -24.29
N GLY A 27 40.53 42.78 -23.81
CA GLY A 27 41.64 41.93 -24.24
C GLY A 27 41.32 41.01 -25.42
N LEU A 28 40.07 40.99 -25.90
CA LEU A 28 39.60 40.02 -26.88
C LEU A 28 40.08 40.38 -28.29
N ARG A 29 40.68 39.40 -28.98
CA ARG A 29 41.12 39.51 -30.38
C ARG A 29 40.48 38.40 -31.20
N LEU A 30 40.38 38.57 -32.53
CA LEU A 30 39.86 37.53 -33.42
C LEU A 30 40.67 36.21 -33.33
N SER A 31 41.93 36.28 -32.91
CA SER A 31 42.82 35.14 -32.70
C SER A 31 42.76 34.56 -31.28
N SER A 32 41.87 35.03 -30.41
CA SER A 32 41.75 34.54 -29.03
C SER A 32 41.21 33.12 -28.99
N SER A 33 41.57 32.37 -27.94
CA SER A 33 41.12 30.99 -27.75
C SER A 33 39.60 30.89 -27.57
N TRP A 34 39.04 29.74 -27.91
CA TRP A 34 37.61 29.43 -27.73
C TRP A 34 37.14 29.62 -26.29
N ASP A 35 37.99 29.28 -25.31
CA ASP A 35 37.66 29.45 -23.88
C ASP A 35 37.47 30.92 -23.52
N MET A 36 38.31 31.82 -24.04
CA MET A 36 38.16 33.27 -23.78
C MET A 36 36.86 33.81 -24.37
N TRP A 37 36.48 33.37 -25.57
CA TRP A 37 35.20 33.70 -26.17
C TRP A 37 34.02 33.18 -25.35
N PHE A 38 34.10 31.94 -24.86
CA PHE A 38 33.08 31.36 -23.99
C PHE A 38 32.90 32.18 -22.71
N PHE A 39 33.99 32.49 -21.99
CA PHE A 39 33.91 33.30 -20.77
C PHE A 39 33.41 34.72 -21.04
N ALA A 40 33.81 35.33 -22.16
CA ALA A 40 33.31 36.65 -22.56
C ALA A 40 31.78 36.64 -22.71
N VAL A 41 31.24 35.66 -23.45
CA VAL A 41 29.79 35.51 -23.64
C VAL A 41 29.07 35.31 -22.30
N VAL A 42 29.60 34.43 -21.43
CA VAL A 42 29.01 34.15 -20.11
C VAL A 42 28.95 35.40 -19.25
N PHE A 43 30.06 36.14 -19.09
CA PHE A 43 30.10 37.30 -18.21
C PHE A 43 29.35 38.52 -18.78
N VAL A 44 29.31 38.68 -20.10
CA VAL A 44 28.44 39.68 -20.75
C VAL A 44 26.97 39.35 -20.51
N TYR A 45 26.59 38.08 -20.66
CA TYR A 45 25.22 37.63 -20.39
C TYR A 45 24.81 37.83 -18.93
N LEU A 46 25.68 37.48 -17.97
CA LEU A 46 25.41 37.71 -16.53
C LEU A 46 25.31 39.22 -16.20
N SER A 47 26.11 40.05 -16.85
CA SER A 47 26.05 41.51 -16.69
C SER A 47 24.74 42.08 -17.22
N TRP A 48 24.30 41.61 -18.39
CA TRP A 48 23.01 41.98 -19.00
C TRP A 48 21.82 41.47 -18.18
N MET A 49 21.89 40.23 -17.68
CA MET A 49 20.88 39.66 -16.78
C MET A 49 20.74 40.49 -15.50
N GLY A 50 21.85 40.89 -14.88
CA GLY A 50 21.81 41.75 -13.71
C GLY A 50 21.25 43.15 -14.00
N LEU A 51 21.46 43.68 -15.21
CA LEU A 51 20.80 44.93 -15.64
C LEU A 51 19.28 44.74 -15.72
N ASN A 52 18.81 43.66 -16.35
CA ASN A 52 17.39 43.32 -16.39
C ASN A 52 16.81 43.13 -14.99
N ASP A 53 17.56 42.49 -14.07
CA ASP A 53 17.15 42.25 -12.69
C ASP A 53 16.90 43.55 -11.90
N VAL A 54 17.73 44.58 -12.11
CA VAL A 54 17.60 45.89 -11.47
C VAL A 54 16.48 46.72 -12.09
N MET A 55 16.28 46.62 -13.41
CA MET A 55 15.27 47.38 -14.13
C MET A 55 13.85 46.83 -13.94
N GLN A 56 13.71 45.52 -13.69
CA GLN A 56 12.40 44.90 -13.50
C GLN A 56 11.81 45.16 -12.10
N THR A 57 10.50 45.38 -12.04
CA THR A 57 9.77 45.73 -10.81
C THR A 57 8.96 44.57 -10.21
N LYS A 58 8.98 43.38 -10.83
CA LYS A 58 8.10 42.26 -10.48
C LYS A 58 8.65 41.38 -9.35
N HIS A 59 9.96 41.13 -9.35
CA HIS A 59 10.62 40.23 -8.42
C HIS A 59 11.54 41.00 -7.48
N ALA A 60 11.10 41.20 -6.23
CA ALA A 60 11.83 41.94 -5.21
C ALA A 60 13.20 41.32 -4.86
N ILE A 61 13.36 40.00 -5.01
CA ILE A 61 14.59 39.29 -4.65
C ILE A 61 15.70 39.55 -5.68
N THR A 62 15.43 39.36 -6.97
CA THR A 62 16.41 39.61 -8.05
C THR A 62 16.71 41.10 -8.20
N ASN A 63 15.72 41.97 -7.96
CA ASN A 63 15.94 43.42 -7.94
C ASN A 63 16.92 43.85 -6.82
N ASN A 64 16.77 43.28 -5.61
CA ASN A 64 17.67 43.59 -4.50
C ASN A 64 19.00 42.84 -4.55
N TYR A 65 19.09 41.71 -5.26
CA TYR A 65 20.28 40.87 -5.38
C TYR A 65 20.47 40.44 -6.85
N PRO A 66 20.92 41.34 -7.75
CA PRO A 66 21.07 41.02 -9.17
C PRO A 66 22.08 39.89 -9.37
N VAL A 67 21.81 39.00 -10.33
CA VAL A 67 22.58 37.78 -10.63
C VAL A 67 22.53 36.73 -9.51
N SER A 68 22.92 37.08 -8.29
CA SER A 68 22.99 36.15 -7.15
C SER A 68 21.63 35.66 -6.66
N GLY A 69 20.55 36.45 -6.82
CA GLY A 69 19.19 36.06 -6.44
C GLY A 69 18.65 34.85 -7.21
N HIS A 70 19.15 34.60 -8.43
CA HIS A 70 18.78 33.45 -9.24
C HIS A 70 19.23 32.11 -8.63
N LEU A 71 20.31 32.11 -7.83
CA LEU A 71 20.75 30.90 -7.11
C LEU A 71 19.69 30.38 -6.15
N ARG A 72 18.92 31.27 -5.53
CA ARG A 72 17.81 30.86 -4.63
C ARG A 72 16.77 30.04 -5.39
N PHE A 73 16.34 30.51 -6.55
CA PHE A 73 15.32 29.84 -7.36
C PHE A 73 15.85 28.53 -7.96
N LEU A 74 17.14 28.50 -8.31
CA LEU A 74 17.83 27.27 -8.70
C LEU A 74 17.77 26.23 -7.56
N PHE A 75 18.15 26.61 -6.34
CA PHE A 75 18.09 25.70 -5.19
C PHE A 75 16.65 25.34 -4.79
N GLU A 76 15.69 26.24 -4.99
CA GLU A 76 14.27 25.97 -4.75
C GLU A 76 13.75 24.89 -5.72
N THR A 77 14.26 24.85 -6.95
CA THR A 77 13.95 23.80 -7.93
C THR A 77 14.48 22.43 -7.52
N PHE A 78 15.69 22.35 -6.96
CA PHE A 78 16.31 21.09 -6.49
C PHE A 78 15.91 20.68 -5.08
N ARG A 79 15.20 21.55 -4.35
CA ARG A 79 14.83 21.33 -2.96
C ARG A 79 13.98 20.08 -2.76
N PRO A 80 12.97 19.76 -3.60
CA PRO A 80 12.15 18.56 -3.44
C PRO A 80 13.00 17.28 -3.50
N GLU A 81 13.91 17.17 -4.46
CA GLU A 81 14.72 15.97 -4.69
C GLU A 81 15.73 15.78 -3.56
N ILE A 82 16.46 16.83 -3.17
CA ILE A 82 17.41 16.76 -2.06
C ILE A 82 16.70 16.36 -0.77
N ARG A 83 15.54 16.96 -0.49
CA ARG A 83 14.75 16.61 0.68
C ARG A 83 14.31 15.15 0.64
N GLN A 84 13.80 14.69 -0.49
CA GLN A 84 13.26 13.35 -0.67
C GLN A 84 14.32 12.23 -0.64
N TYR A 85 15.53 12.47 -1.15
CA TYR A 85 16.56 11.44 -1.29
C TYR A 85 17.63 11.46 -0.21
N LEU A 86 17.91 12.64 0.38
CA LEU A 86 19.03 12.80 1.33
C LEU A 86 18.57 13.12 2.76
N LEU A 87 17.35 13.65 2.95
CA LEU A 87 16.92 14.19 4.25
C LEU A 87 15.66 13.52 4.84
N GLU A 88 14.71 13.09 4.02
CA GLU A 88 13.47 12.44 4.46
C GLU A 88 13.74 11.06 5.08
N SER A 89 13.09 10.80 6.21
CA SER A 89 13.12 9.49 6.87
C SER A 89 12.39 8.44 6.01
N ASP A 90 12.82 7.17 6.08
CA ASP A 90 12.22 6.07 5.32
C ASP A 90 10.72 5.85 5.60
N THR A 91 10.22 6.40 6.71
CA THR A 91 8.83 6.33 7.19
C THR A 91 8.03 7.62 6.96
N GLU A 92 8.66 8.76 6.65
CA GLU A 92 7.95 10.02 6.39
C GLU A 92 7.15 9.90 5.08
N LYS A 93 5.86 10.23 5.13
CA LYS A 93 4.92 10.06 4.01
C LYS A 93 4.62 11.39 3.34
N LEU A 94 5.04 11.59 2.09
CA LEU A 94 4.33 12.49 1.13
C LEU A 94 4.60 12.08 -0.34
N PRO A 95 3.62 11.58 -1.13
CA PRO A 95 2.36 10.91 -0.78
C PRO A 95 2.55 9.44 -0.34
N PHE A 96 3.73 8.86 -0.56
CA PHE A 96 4.11 7.51 -0.14
C PHE A 96 5.49 7.55 0.51
N SER A 97 5.69 6.77 1.57
CA SER A 97 7.01 6.67 2.20
C SER A 97 8.04 6.01 1.27
N ARG A 98 9.32 6.22 1.54
CA ARG A 98 10.38 5.55 0.77
C ARG A 98 10.27 4.03 0.88
N ASN A 99 9.89 3.50 2.05
CA ASN A 99 9.61 2.08 2.23
C ASN A 99 8.45 1.58 1.35
N GLN A 100 7.35 2.33 1.25
CA GLN A 100 6.23 1.97 0.37
C GLN A 100 6.64 1.94 -1.11
N ARG A 101 7.46 2.91 -1.56
CA ARG A 101 7.95 2.96 -2.94
C ARG A 101 8.94 1.84 -3.24
N ALA A 102 9.87 1.60 -2.32
CA ALA A 102 10.83 0.50 -2.44
C ALA A 102 10.12 -0.85 -2.53
N LEU A 103 9.07 -1.06 -1.73
CA LEU A 103 8.23 -2.27 -1.80
C LEU A 103 7.60 -2.44 -3.19
N VAL A 104 7.03 -1.36 -3.76
CA VAL A 104 6.45 -1.39 -5.11
C VAL A 104 7.51 -1.72 -6.16
N TYR A 105 8.69 -1.09 -6.09
CA TYR A 105 9.77 -1.35 -7.05
C TYR A 105 10.33 -2.76 -6.96
N GLN A 106 10.51 -3.32 -5.76
CA GLN A 106 10.98 -4.70 -5.58
C GLN A 106 10.00 -5.69 -6.18
N ARG A 107 8.70 -5.52 -5.90
CA ARG A 107 7.64 -6.35 -6.49
C ARG A 107 7.58 -6.25 -8.01
N ALA A 108 7.69 -5.04 -8.55
CA ALA A 108 7.69 -4.82 -10.00
C ALA A 108 8.88 -5.49 -10.72
N LYS A 109 10.01 -5.62 -10.03
CA LYS A 109 11.22 -6.28 -10.55
C LYS A 109 11.28 -7.79 -10.28
N GLY A 110 10.30 -8.35 -9.59
CA GLY A 110 10.32 -9.76 -9.16
C GLY A 110 11.40 -10.06 -8.11
N GLU A 111 11.90 -9.04 -7.42
CA GLU A 111 12.87 -9.18 -6.34
C GLU A 111 12.17 -9.49 -5.01
N SER A 112 12.87 -10.14 -4.07
CA SER A 112 12.32 -10.43 -2.74
C SER A 112 11.95 -9.15 -2.00
N ASP A 113 10.67 -9.01 -1.64
CA ASP A 113 10.12 -7.91 -0.85
C ASP A 113 10.20 -8.17 0.66
N LYS A 114 10.71 -9.33 1.07
CA LYS A 114 10.84 -9.74 2.47
C LYS A 114 12.09 -9.11 3.08
N ARG A 115 11.87 -8.27 4.10
CA ARG A 115 12.95 -7.75 4.97
C ARG A 115 12.91 -8.49 6.31
N PRO A 116 13.89 -9.35 6.61
CA PRO A 116 13.96 -10.01 7.90
C PRO A 116 14.61 -9.05 8.91
N LEU A 117 13.81 -8.42 9.77
CA LEU A 117 14.17 -7.98 11.14
C LEU A 117 12.97 -7.25 11.75
N GLY A 118 12.97 -7.08 13.08
CA GLY A 118 11.86 -6.58 13.90
C GLY A 118 11.22 -5.26 13.48
N THR A 119 10.16 -4.88 14.19
CA THR A 119 9.39 -3.68 13.88
C THR A 119 10.26 -2.42 13.92
N ILE A 120 10.26 -1.67 12.81
CA ILE A 120 10.81 -0.31 12.74
C ILE A 120 9.76 0.75 13.14
N GLU A 121 8.51 0.31 13.36
CA GLU A 121 7.46 1.15 13.91
C GLU A 121 7.71 1.35 15.41
N ASP A 122 7.54 2.59 15.86
CA ASP A 122 7.56 2.94 17.27
C ASP A 122 6.38 2.26 17.99
N ALA A 123 6.67 1.26 18.81
CA ALA A 123 5.66 0.51 19.56
C ALA A 123 4.90 1.36 20.60
N TYR A 124 5.43 2.53 20.95
CA TYR A 124 4.83 3.46 21.91
C TYR A 124 4.07 4.60 21.23
N ARG A 125 4.06 4.69 19.89
CA ARG A 125 3.29 5.72 19.21
C ARG A 125 1.80 5.56 19.52
N GLN A 126 1.12 6.69 19.66
CA GLN A 126 -0.32 6.70 19.85
C GLN A 126 -1.01 5.97 18.67
N GLY A 127 -1.89 5.02 19.00
CA GLY A 127 -2.59 4.19 18.01
C GLY A 127 -1.80 3.00 17.48
N MET A 128 -0.64 2.65 18.04
CA MET A 128 -0.09 1.30 17.89
C MET A 128 -0.77 0.34 18.85
N GLU A 129 -1.20 -0.80 18.33
CA GLU A 129 -1.74 -1.91 19.10
C GLU A 129 -0.76 -3.07 19.03
N TRP A 130 -0.43 -3.64 20.19
CA TRP A 130 0.37 -4.86 20.30
C TRP A 130 -0.06 -5.64 21.53
N LEU A 131 0.13 -6.97 21.47
CA LEU A 131 -0.24 -7.87 22.54
C LEU A 131 1.00 -8.15 23.40
N PRO A 132 1.09 -7.60 24.64
CA PRO A 132 2.20 -7.92 25.52
C PRO A 132 2.08 -9.37 26.00
N HIS A 133 3.22 -10.04 26.14
CA HIS A 133 3.26 -11.35 26.79
C HIS A 133 2.93 -11.21 28.29
N THR A 134 2.18 -12.15 28.85
CA THR A 134 1.94 -12.24 30.30
C THR A 134 2.83 -13.31 30.93
N ILE A 135 3.56 -12.94 31.98
CA ILE A 135 4.33 -13.88 32.82
C ILE A 135 3.45 -14.65 33.81
N ASN A 136 2.16 -14.27 33.94
CA ASN A 136 1.21 -14.93 34.81
C ASN A 136 0.14 -15.65 33.95
N PRO A 137 0.28 -16.96 33.69
CA PRO A 137 -0.67 -17.68 32.86
C PRO A 137 -2.03 -17.76 33.54
N THR A 138 -3.10 -17.69 32.75
CA THR A 138 -4.46 -17.91 33.24
C THR A 138 -4.64 -19.38 33.65
N LYS A 139 -5.62 -19.64 34.53
CA LYS A 139 -6.09 -21.02 34.78
C LYS A 139 -6.57 -21.63 33.45
N HIS A 140 -6.55 -22.96 33.36
CA HIS A 140 -7.03 -23.69 32.19
C HIS A 140 -8.46 -23.24 31.84
N ILE A 141 -8.65 -22.69 30.65
CA ILE A 141 -9.96 -22.29 30.12
C ILE A 141 -10.52 -23.48 29.35
N ALA A 142 -11.75 -23.91 29.65
CA ALA A 142 -12.34 -25.00 28.90
C ALA A 142 -12.61 -24.53 27.45
N ILE A 143 -12.39 -25.41 26.47
CA ILE A 143 -12.64 -25.09 25.05
C ILE A 143 -14.09 -24.63 24.81
N ASN A 144 -15.03 -25.15 25.61
CA ASN A 144 -16.44 -24.75 25.52
C ASN A 144 -16.71 -23.31 25.99
N ASP A 145 -15.82 -22.75 26.83
CA ASP A 145 -15.90 -21.35 27.28
C ASP A 145 -15.30 -20.39 26.25
N LEU A 146 -14.51 -20.89 25.30
CA LEU A 146 -13.90 -20.12 24.21
C LEU A 146 -14.88 -20.01 23.03
N ARG A 147 -16.04 -19.42 23.30
CA ARG A 147 -17.12 -19.21 22.32
C ARG A 147 -17.61 -17.77 22.34
N THR A 148 -18.09 -17.32 21.19
CA THR A 148 -18.78 -16.04 21.06
C THR A 148 -20.09 -16.22 20.34
N ARG A 149 -21.10 -15.43 20.70
CA ARG A 149 -22.42 -15.52 20.10
C ARG A 149 -22.49 -14.68 18.83
N VAL A 150 -22.74 -15.32 17.71
CA VAL A 150 -22.99 -14.68 16.42
C VAL A 150 -24.50 -14.64 16.16
N GLY A 151 -25.00 -13.46 15.80
CA GLY A 151 -26.41 -13.20 15.57
C GLY A 151 -26.99 -12.20 16.58
N GLY A 152 -27.49 -11.06 16.07
CA GLY A 152 -28.14 -10.03 16.88
C GLY A 152 -29.61 -10.34 17.19
N THR A 153 -30.34 -9.35 17.70
CA THR A 153 -31.76 -9.48 18.12
C THR A 153 -32.72 -9.92 17.01
N LYS A 154 -32.36 -9.71 15.74
CA LYS A 154 -33.15 -10.11 14.56
C LYS A 154 -32.75 -11.48 13.99
N CYS A 155 -31.71 -12.12 14.53
CA CYS A 155 -31.27 -13.43 14.07
C CYS A 155 -32.17 -14.52 14.67
N LEU A 156 -32.84 -15.30 13.82
CA LEU A 156 -33.72 -16.39 14.25
C LEU A 156 -32.94 -17.65 14.68
N MET A 157 -31.72 -17.80 14.15
CA MET A 157 -30.85 -18.96 14.41
C MET A 157 -29.44 -18.51 14.85
N PRO A 158 -29.33 -17.81 15.97
CA PRO A 158 -28.04 -17.36 16.49
C PRO A 158 -27.17 -18.55 16.93
N TYR A 159 -25.86 -18.44 16.73
CA TYR A 159 -24.91 -19.54 16.88
C TYR A 159 -23.74 -19.16 17.80
N ASP A 160 -23.38 -20.06 18.72
CA ASP A 160 -22.26 -19.84 19.64
C ASP A 160 -20.98 -20.46 19.02
N ILE A 161 -20.38 -19.69 18.12
CA ILE A 161 -19.19 -20.10 17.37
C ILE A 161 -18.01 -20.27 18.33
N SER A 162 -17.20 -21.30 18.12
CA SER A 162 -15.92 -21.42 18.80
C SER A 162 -14.94 -20.34 18.32
N LEU A 163 -13.98 -19.97 19.16
CA LEU A 163 -12.83 -19.17 18.72
C LEU A 163 -11.91 -19.95 17.75
N PHE A 164 -11.99 -21.29 17.76
CA PHE A 164 -11.27 -22.15 16.83
C PHE A 164 -12.25 -22.72 15.80
N ASN A 165 -12.04 -22.44 14.52
CA ASN A 165 -12.83 -22.99 13.42
C ASN A 165 -11.90 -23.45 12.28
N VAL A 166 -12.44 -24.26 11.37
CA VAL A 166 -11.71 -24.66 10.16
C VAL A 166 -11.94 -23.58 9.10
N SER A 167 -10.84 -22.98 8.63
CA SER A 167 -10.88 -21.89 7.66
C SER A 167 -11.32 -22.33 6.26
N ALA A 168 -11.85 -21.38 5.51
CA ALA A 168 -12.38 -21.55 4.15
C ALA A 168 -11.39 -22.21 3.18
N MET A 169 -11.71 -23.43 2.74
CA MET A 169 -10.98 -24.11 1.66
C MET A 169 -11.95 -24.91 0.79
N SER A 170 -12.18 -24.41 -0.43
CA SER A 170 -13.17 -24.96 -1.38
C SER A 170 -12.95 -26.44 -1.71
N PHE A 171 -14.04 -27.20 -1.79
CA PHE A 171 -14.05 -28.45 -2.55
C PHE A 171 -13.64 -28.18 -4.01
N GLY A 172 -12.72 -28.99 -4.54
CA GLY A 172 -12.04 -28.73 -5.80
C GLY A 172 -10.65 -28.17 -5.61
N SER A 173 -10.41 -27.28 -4.63
CA SER A 173 -9.04 -26.98 -4.18
C SER A 173 -8.49 -28.13 -3.35
N LEU A 174 -9.30 -28.61 -2.39
CA LEU A 174 -9.05 -29.82 -1.61
C LEU A 174 -9.81 -31.03 -2.18
N SER A 175 -9.32 -32.23 -1.84
CA SER A 175 -9.99 -33.50 -2.16
C SER A 175 -11.22 -33.71 -1.26
N GLY A 176 -12.17 -34.54 -1.71
CA GLY A 176 -13.34 -34.90 -0.90
C GLY A 176 -12.97 -35.54 0.44
N ASN A 177 -11.91 -36.35 0.48
CA ASN A 177 -11.39 -36.96 1.72
C ASN A 177 -10.90 -35.92 2.73
N ALA A 178 -10.22 -34.86 2.26
CA ALA A 178 -9.77 -33.78 3.13
C ALA A 178 -10.98 -33.01 3.70
N ILE A 179 -11.97 -32.68 2.86
CA ILE A 179 -13.20 -32.03 3.29
C ILE A 179 -13.95 -32.85 4.35
N MET A 180 -14.10 -34.17 4.12
CA MET A 180 -14.72 -35.08 5.10
C MET A 180 -13.95 -35.12 6.43
N ALA A 181 -12.62 -35.23 6.37
CA ALA A 181 -11.78 -35.26 7.57
C ALA A 181 -11.92 -33.96 8.38
N LEU A 182 -11.92 -32.81 7.70
CA LEU A 182 -12.11 -31.51 8.32
C LEU A 182 -13.50 -31.37 8.96
N ASN A 183 -14.57 -31.74 8.25
CA ASN A 183 -15.93 -31.68 8.82
C ASN A 183 -16.10 -32.65 10.00
N LYS A 184 -15.52 -33.86 9.92
CA LYS A 184 -15.52 -34.82 11.03
C LYS A 184 -14.79 -34.26 12.25
N GLY A 185 -13.63 -33.64 12.06
CA GLY A 185 -12.89 -32.95 13.12
C GLY A 185 -13.68 -31.80 13.72
N ALA A 186 -14.34 -30.99 12.89
CA ALA A 186 -15.21 -29.90 13.32
C ALA A 186 -16.37 -30.43 14.18
N LYS A 187 -17.00 -31.54 13.78
CA LYS A 187 -18.04 -32.19 14.59
C LYS A 187 -17.53 -32.66 15.95
N MET A 188 -16.36 -33.29 15.98
CA MET A 188 -15.75 -33.79 17.22
C MET A 188 -15.35 -32.66 18.17
N GLY A 189 -14.84 -31.55 17.64
CA GLY A 189 -14.41 -30.39 18.42
C GLY A 189 -15.52 -29.37 18.74
N GLY A 190 -16.71 -29.53 18.16
CA GLY A 190 -17.77 -28.52 18.24
C GLY A 190 -17.37 -27.20 17.56
N PHE A 191 -16.59 -27.29 16.48
CA PHE A 191 -16.17 -26.16 15.66
C PHE A 191 -17.07 -26.05 14.42
N ALA A 192 -17.06 -24.88 13.78
CA ALA A 192 -17.60 -24.73 12.44
C ALA A 192 -16.52 -25.02 11.38
N HIS A 193 -16.94 -25.59 10.25
CA HIS A 193 -16.10 -25.75 9.07
C HIS A 193 -16.61 -24.86 7.95
N ASP A 194 -15.75 -23.94 7.50
CA ASP A 194 -16.04 -23.11 6.36
C ASP A 194 -15.81 -23.85 5.04
N THR A 195 -16.83 -23.84 4.18
CA THR A 195 -16.84 -24.57 2.90
C THR A 195 -15.90 -23.99 1.84
N GLY A 196 -15.48 -22.74 1.99
CA GLY A 196 -14.86 -21.93 0.94
C GLY A 196 -15.79 -21.64 -0.24
N GLU A 197 -15.28 -20.91 -1.24
CA GLU A 197 -16.02 -20.49 -2.44
C GLU A 197 -16.58 -21.62 -3.32
N GLY A 198 -16.31 -22.90 -3.01
CA GLY A 198 -16.63 -24.06 -3.85
C GLY A 198 -18.02 -24.66 -3.64
N SER A 199 -18.95 -23.96 -2.99
CA SER A 199 -20.27 -24.46 -2.58
C SER A 199 -20.21 -25.55 -1.50
N VAL A 200 -21.38 -25.95 -1.00
CA VAL A 200 -21.55 -27.01 -0.01
C VAL A 200 -21.66 -28.36 -0.72
N SER A 201 -20.57 -29.13 -0.74
CA SER A 201 -20.57 -30.49 -1.31
C SER A 201 -21.12 -31.57 -0.37
N ASP A 202 -21.44 -32.74 -0.91
CA ASP A 202 -21.86 -33.92 -0.11
C ASP A 202 -20.79 -34.35 0.91
N TYR A 203 -19.52 -34.05 0.64
CA TYR A 203 -18.41 -34.30 1.56
C TYR A 203 -18.46 -33.44 2.82
N HIS A 204 -18.95 -32.19 2.71
CA HIS A 204 -19.19 -31.34 3.86
C HIS A 204 -20.34 -31.89 4.70
N ARG A 205 -21.38 -32.43 4.06
CA ARG A 205 -22.60 -32.86 4.74
C ARG A 205 -22.45 -34.16 5.53
N ARG A 206 -21.59 -35.07 5.05
CA ARG A 206 -21.56 -36.48 5.46
C ARG A 206 -21.37 -36.72 6.96
N HIS A 207 -20.60 -35.89 7.67
CA HIS A 207 -20.28 -36.13 9.09
C HIS A 207 -21.06 -35.26 10.07
N GLY A 208 -21.91 -34.33 9.60
CA GLY A 208 -22.79 -33.59 10.49
C GLY A 208 -22.12 -32.50 11.33
N GLY A 209 -20.89 -32.10 10.99
CA GLY A 209 -20.24 -30.92 11.55
C GLY A 209 -20.96 -29.64 11.12
N ASP A 210 -20.95 -28.63 11.98
CA ASP A 210 -21.53 -27.32 11.68
C ASP A 210 -20.74 -26.65 10.55
N LEU A 211 -21.43 -25.89 9.71
CA LEU A 211 -20.87 -25.29 8.51
C LEU A 211 -21.05 -23.77 8.49
N ILE A 212 -20.02 -23.10 7.98
CA ILE A 212 -20.10 -21.72 7.48
C ILE A 212 -20.11 -21.85 5.95
N TRP A 213 -21.15 -21.34 5.31
CA TRP A 213 -21.22 -21.35 3.86
C TRP A 213 -20.65 -20.06 3.29
N GLU A 214 -19.48 -20.16 2.68
CA GLU A 214 -18.80 -19.03 2.05
C GLU A 214 -19.32 -18.79 0.63
N LEU A 215 -19.77 -17.56 0.38
CA LEU A 215 -20.19 -17.06 -0.92
C LEU A 215 -19.12 -16.12 -1.49
N GLY A 216 -18.48 -16.58 -2.56
CA GLY A 216 -17.61 -15.75 -3.41
C GLY A 216 -18.36 -15.15 -4.60
N SER A 217 -17.61 -14.42 -5.43
CA SER A 217 -18.12 -13.75 -6.64
C SER A 217 -18.79 -14.68 -7.68
N GLY A 218 -18.47 -15.97 -7.67
CA GLY A 218 -19.03 -16.95 -8.60
C GLY A 218 -20.40 -17.51 -8.19
N TYR A 219 -20.89 -17.18 -7.00
CA TYR A 219 -22.17 -17.66 -6.43
C TYR A 219 -22.37 -19.20 -6.53
N PHE A 220 -21.28 -19.97 -6.46
CA PHE A 220 -21.38 -21.43 -6.51
C PHE A 220 -22.30 -21.94 -5.39
N GLY A 221 -23.22 -22.86 -5.73
CA GLY A 221 -24.27 -23.36 -4.83
C GLY A 221 -25.58 -22.55 -4.84
N CYS A 222 -25.57 -21.32 -5.35
CA CYS A 222 -26.78 -20.48 -5.49
C CYS A 222 -26.74 -19.56 -6.71
N ARG A 223 -26.20 -20.05 -7.82
CA ARG A 223 -26.20 -19.34 -9.10
C ARG A 223 -27.20 -19.97 -10.06
N LYS A 224 -27.77 -19.14 -10.92
CA LYS A 224 -28.51 -19.59 -12.10
C LYS A 224 -27.56 -20.04 -13.20
N ALA A 225 -28.11 -20.61 -14.26
CA ALA A 225 -27.35 -21.01 -15.45
C ALA A 225 -26.65 -19.84 -16.14
N ASP A 226 -27.16 -18.62 -16.01
CA ASP A 226 -26.55 -17.38 -16.53
C ASP A 226 -25.47 -16.79 -15.61
N GLY A 227 -25.19 -17.43 -14.46
CA GLY A 227 -24.22 -16.98 -13.46
C GLY A 227 -24.75 -15.94 -12.47
N SER A 228 -25.98 -15.44 -12.63
CA SER A 228 -26.60 -14.53 -11.67
C SER A 228 -27.02 -15.23 -10.38
N PHE A 229 -27.20 -14.47 -9.31
CA PHE A 229 -27.64 -15.00 -8.02
C PHE A 229 -29.08 -15.55 -8.09
N ASP A 230 -29.28 -16.73 -7.50
CA ASP A 230 -30.58 -17.39 -7.35
C ASP A 230 -31.05 -17.33 -5.88
N PRO A 231 -32.04 -16.47 -5.55
CA PRO A 231 -32.52 -16.34 -4.18
C PRO A 231 -33.23 -17.58 -3.66
N ASN A 232 -33.83 -18.41 -4.53
CA ASN A 232 -34.54 -19.60 -4.11
C ASN A 232 -33.56 -20.73 -3.74
N LEU A 233 -32.51 -20.91 -4.56
CA LEU A 233 -31.43 -21.85 -4.22
C LEU A 233 -30.68 -21.41 -2.97
N PHE A 234 -30.40 -20.11 -2.85
CA PHE A 234 -29.81 -19.55 -1.63
C PHE A 234 -30.66 -19.85 -0.39
N ALA A 235 -31.96 -19.54 -0.42
CA ALA A 235 -32.85 -19.80 0.71
C ALA A 235 -32.90 -21.28 1.08
N LYS A 236 -32.92 -22.17 0.06
CA LYS A 236 -32.89 -23.61 0.27
C LYS A 236 -31.64 -24.06 1.03
N VAL A 237 -30.44 -23.71 0.53
CA VAL A 237 -29.18 -24.13 1.15
C VAL A 237 -28.97 -23.44 2.51
N ALA A 238 -29.24 -22.13 2.60
CA ALA A 238 -29.09 -21.38 3.85
C ALA A 238 -30.02 -21.88 4.98
N SER A 239 -31.13 -22.54 4.64
CA SER A 239 -32.05 -23.13 5.62
C SER A 239 -31.66 -24.54 6.07
N GLU A 240 -30.62 -25.14 5.50
CA GLU A 240 -30.15 -26.47 5.90
C GLU A 240 -29.67 -26.45 7.36
N PRO A 241 -30.06 -27.42 8.22
CA PRO A 241 -29.72 -27.38 9.64
C PRO A 241 -28.22 -27.37 9.98
N GLN A 242 -27.36 -27.84 9.07
CA GLN A 242 -25.91 -27.79 9.25
C GLN A 242 -25.32 -26.41 8.99
N ILE A 243 -26.00 -25.55 8.23
CA ILE A 243 -25.52 -24.23 7.87
C ILE A 243 -25.86 -23.29 9.03
N LYS A 244 -24.82 -22.82 9.74
CA LYS A 244 -24.98 -21.96 10.91
C LYS A 244 -24.78 -20.49 10.57
N MET A 245 -23.96 -20.22 9.57
CA MET A 245 -23.61 -18.86 9.14
C MET A 245 -23.36 -18.83 7.64
N ILE A 246 -23.57 -17.65 7.05
CA ILE A 246 -23.20 -17.32 5.68
C ILE A 246 -22.04 -16.34 5.74
N GLU A 247 -20.93 -16.65 5.10
CA GLU A 247 -19.79 -15.75 4.94
C GLU A 247 -19.82 -15.13 3.54
N ILE A 248 -19.84 -13.80 3.45
CA ILE A 248 -19.76 -13.09 2.16
C ILE A 248 -18.29 -12.70 1.96
N LYS A 249 -17.62 -13.40 1.05
CA LYS A 249 -16.20 -13.18 0.81
C LYS A 249 -15.97 -12.01 -0.13
N ILE A 250 -15.43 -10.92 0.43
CA ILE A 250 -15.07 -9.71 -0.35
C ILE A 250 -13.65 -9.81 -0.94
N SER A 251 -12.71 -10.41 -0.21
CA SER A 251 -11.31 -10.52 -0.63
C SER A 251 -10.60 -11.63 0.14
N GLN A 252 -9.43 -12.06 -0.32
CA GLN A 252 -8.54 -12.97 0.41
C GLN A 252 -7.10 -12.47 0.45
N GLY A 253 -6.41 -12.73 1.56
CA GLY A 253 -5.04 -12.24 1.79
C GLY A 253 -4.00 -12.74 0.78
N ALA A 254 -4.19 -13.94 0.20
CA ALA A 254 -3.24 -14.50 -0.76
C ALA A 254 -3.29 -13.80 -2.15
N LYS A 255 -4.43 -13.20 -2.51
CA LYS A 255 -4.60 -12.49 -3.79
C LYS A 255 -5.65 -11.38 -3.67
N PRO A 256 -5.30 -10.26 -3.01
CA PRO A 256 -6.21 -9.12 -2.91
C PRO A 256 -6.59 -8.62 -4.32
N GLY A 257 -7.89 -8.40 -4.56
CA GLY A 257 -8.40 -7.88 -5.83
C GLY A 257 -8.66 -8.93 -6.93
N HIS A 258 -8.53 -10.24 -6.64
CA HIS A 258 -8.88 -11.32 -7.56
C HIS A 258 -9.79 -12.35 -6.87
N GLY A 259 -10.70 -12.97 -7.64
CA GLY A 259 -11.56 -14.06 -7.15
C GLY A 259 -10.87 -15.41 -7.06
N GLY A 260 -11.56 -16.43 -6.52
CA GLY A 260 -11.14 -17.83 -6.55
C GLY A 260 -10.78 -18.31 -7.97
N VAL A 261 -9.79 -19.22 -8.07
CA VAL A 261 -9.38 -19.81 -9.35
C VAL A 261 -9.26 -21.31 -9.14
N LEU A 262 -9.96 -22.08 -9.98
CA LEU A 262 -9.84 -23.52 -10.03
C LEU A 262 -9.40 -23.92 -11.45
N PRO A 263 -8.25 -24.62 -11.62
CA PRO A 263 -7.81 -25.07 -12.93
C PRO A 263 -8.87 -25.96 -13.60
N ALA A 264 -9.07 -25.80 -14.91
CA ALA A 264 -10.07 -26.55 -15.68
C ALA A 264 -9.91 -28.07 -15.53
N ALA A 265 -8.67 -28.56 -15.47
CA ALA A 265 -8.37 -29.99 -15.27
C ALA A 265 -8.88 -30.56 -13.93
N LYS A 266 -9.19 -29.71 -12.94
CA LYS A 266 -9.78 -30.12 -11.66
C LYS A 266 -11.31 -30.06 -11.66
N ILE A 267 -11.96 -29.54 -12.71
CA ILE A 267 -13.43 -29.45 -12.79
C ILE A 267 -13.97 -30.82 -13.21
N THR A 268 -14.08 -31.73 -12.25
CA THR A 268 -14.67 -33.05 -12.46
C THR A 268 -16.20 -32.95 -12.50
N PRO A 269 -16.92 -33.97 -13.02
CA PRO A 269 -18.38 -34.01 -12.98
C PRO A 269 -18.95 -33.87 -11.56
N GLU A 270 -18.23 -34.38 -10.57
CA GLU A 270 -18.60 -34.27 -9.16
C GLU A 270 -18.52 -32.82 -8.65
N ILE A 271 -17.45 -32.10 -8.97
CA ILE A 271 -17.30 -30.69 -8.62
C ILE A 271 -18.33 -29.84 -9.39
N ALA A 272 -18.56 -30.13 -10.67
CA ALA A 272 -19.52 -29.39 -11.49
C ALA A 272 -20.98 -29.55 -11.03
N LYS A 273 -21.31 -30.66 -10.33
CA LYS A 273 -22.63 -30.92 -9.76
C LYS A 273 -22.88 -30.17 -8.44
N THR A 274 -21.81 -29.76 -7.77
CA THR A 274 -21.83 -29.06 -6.47
C THR A 274 -22.18 -27.58 -6.63
#